data_AF-A0A9E5XPC5-F1
#
_entry.id   AF-A0A9E5XPC5-F1
#
_cell.length_a   1.000
_cell.length_b   1.000
_cell.length_c   1.000
_cell.angle_alpha   90.00
_cell.angle_beta   90.00
_cell.angle_gamma   90.00
#
_symmetry.space_group_name_H-M   'P 1'
#
loop_
_entity.id
_entity.type
_entity.pdbx_description
1 polymer ?
#
loop_
_entity_poly.entity_id
_entity_poly.type
_entity_poly.pdbx_seq_one_letter_code
_entity_poly.pdbx_strand_id
1 'polypeptide(L)'
;MTESAYYESMGVFFNAADADAYAGALEREGIPYNLEMIMPEDSDEVALAVEIFVKKSAADRARQIKEDIIRATLDHPDVYLHHISDDDLRDIPLHPEDANDFDYWAALELIRRKGLPLEDRDWEQFRQERLLEMMEKRIPKSSGLFPLALFIWALGVATAIFTYRTMPYVAALLFLGSLIIGRHMQKDEFGEKEQRQGKTVFWLSILSLAAVVVAGFVFKGD
;
A
#
# COMPACT_ATOMS: atom_id res chain seq x y z
N MET A 1 7.22 4.98 -0.53
CA MET A 1 6.54 4.02 -1.43
C MET A 1 7.17 2.68 -1.14
N THR A 2 6.40 1.72 -0.62
CA THR A 2 6.86 0.36 -0.32
C THR A 2 7.10 -0.41 -1.62
N GLU A 3 8.20 -1.17 -1.71
CA GLU A 3 8.60 -1.94 -2.90
C GLU A 3 7.52 -2.91 -3.41
N SER A 4 6.58 -3.31 -2.55
CA SER A 4 5.43 -4.16 -2.91
C SER A 4 4.48 -3.54 -3.95
N ALA A 5 4.54 -2.23 -4.21
CA ALA A 5 3.69 -1.59 -5.21
C ALA A 5 4.09 -1.91 -6.66
N TYR A 6 5.34 -2.33 -6.91
CA TYR A 6 5.92 -2.48 -8.25
C TYR A 6 5.92 -3.91 -8.80
N TYR A 7 5.77 -4.90 -7.92
CA TYR A 7 5.80 -6.30 -8.26
C TYR A 7 4.41 -6.92 -8.15
N GLU A 8 4.17 -7.97 -8.94
CA GLU A 8 2.96 -8.78 -8.95
C GLU A 8 3.37 -10.23 -8.77
N SER A 9 2.67 -10.94 -7.88
CA SER A 9 2.89 -12.37 -7.69
C SER A 9 2.42 -13.13 -8.92
N MET A 10 3.26 -14.05 -9.38
CA MET A 10 2.97 -15.01 -10.45
C MET A 10 2.47 -16.35 -9.91
N GLY A 11 2.24 -16.46 -8.60
CA GLY A 11 1.77 -17.67 -7.93
C GLY A 11 2.84 -18.35 -7.08
N VAL A 12 2.37 -19.29 -6.27
CA VAL A 12 3.17 -20.08 -5.33
C VAL A 12 3.47 -21.45 -5.92
N PHE A 13 4.72 -21.87 -5.84
CA PHE A 13 5.20 -23.16 -6.33
C PHE A 13 5.59 -24.03 -5.14
N PHE A 14 4.93 -25.18 -4.99
CA PHE A 14 5.21 -26.14 -3.90
C PHE A 14 6.35 -27.11 -4.24
N ASN A 15 6.84 -27.07 -5.48
CA ASN A 15 7.94 -27.87 -5.99
C ASN A 15 9.05 -26.95 -6.52
N ALA A 16 10.27 -27.13 -6.01
CA ALA A 16 11.42 -26.35 -6.43
C ALA A 16 11.74 -26.49 -7.92
N ALA A 17 11.50 -27.68 -8.51
CA ALA A 17 11.77 -27.91 -9.93
C ALA A 17 10.88 -27.06 -10.85
N ASP A 18 9.60 -26.88 -10.47
CA ASP A 18 8.65 -26.08 -11.25
C ASP A 18 8.94 -24.58 -11.11
N ALA A 19 9.31 -24.15 -9.90
CA ALA A 19 9.77 -22.78 -9.64
C ALA A 19 11.02 -22.46 -10.47
N ASP A 20 12.01 -23.36 -10.50
CA ASP A 20 13.25 -23.21 -11.26
C ASP A 20 13.00 -23.22 -12.77
N ALA A 21 12.11 -24.09 -13.26
CA ALA A 21 11.75 -24.13 -14.68
C ALA A 21 11.10 -22.82 -15.14
N TYR A 22 10.21 -22.27 -14.33
CA TYR A 22 9.57 -20.99 -14.62
C TYR A 22 10.54 -19.82 -14.50
N ALA A 23 11.35 -19.77 -13.44
CA ALA A 23 12.40 -18.76 -13.24
C ALA A 23 13.40 -18.74 -14.42
N GLY A 24 13.86 -19.91 -14.86
CA GLY A 24 14.74 -20.02 -16.03
C GLY A 24 14.08 -19.63 -17.36
N ALA A 25 12.76 -19.73 -17.47
CA ALA A 25 12.03 -19.20 -18.63
C ALA A 25 11.93 -17.66 -18.60
N LEU A 26 11.68 -17.08 -17.41
CA LEU A 26 11.70 -15.63 -17.22
C LEU A 26 13.08 -15.04 -17.51
N GLU A 27 14.15 -15.69 -17.06
CA GLU A 27 15.52 -15.26 -17.31
C GLU A 27 15.87 -15.26 -18.81
N ARG A 28 15.49 -16.31 -19.54
CA ARG A 28 15.71 -16.41 -21.00
C ARG A 28 15.01 -15.31 -21.78
N GLU A 29 13.84 -14.89 -21.33
CA GLU A 29 13.06 -13.80 -21.94
C GLU A 29 13.49 -12.40 -21.40
N GLY A 30 14.50 -12.34 -20.53
CA GLY A 30 15.03 -11.10 -19.97
C GLY A 30 14.08 -10.40 -18.99
N ILE A 31 13.16 -11.14 -18.36
CA ILE A 31 12.18 -10.60 -17.42
C ILE A 31 12.79 -10.64 -16.00
N PRO A 32 12.97 -9.49 -15.33
CA PRO A 32 13.45 -9.48 -13.96
C PRO A 32 12.39 -10.02 -13.01
N TYR A 33 12.81 -10.95 -12.15
CA TYR A 33 11.96 -11.60 -11.15
C TYR A 33 12.65 -11.64 -9.77
N ASN A 34 11.85 -11.74 -8.73
CA ASN A 34 12.26 -12.00 -7.35
C ASN A 34 11.64 -13.32 -6.89
N LEU A 35 12.40 -14.09 -6.10
CA LEU A 35 11.93 -15.31 -5.47
C LEU A 35 11.82 -15.07 -3.97
N GLU A 36 10.67 -15.41 -3.38
CA GLU A 36 10.49 -15.41 -1.93
C GLU A 36 10.15 -16.84 -1.48
N MET A 37 10.87 -17.34 -0.48
CA MET A 37 10.56 -18.62 0.14
C MET A 37 9.47 -18.39 1.18
N ILE A 38 8.39 -19.15 1.07
CA ILE A 38 7.22 -19.05 1.95
C ILE A 38 7.06 -20.38 2.67
N MET A 39 6.82 -20.28 3.97
CA MET A 39 6.41 -21.41 4.79
C MET A 39 4.87 -21.38 4.84
N PRO A 40 4.16 -22.40 4.32
CA PRO A 40 2.70 -22.43 4.39
C PRO A 40 2.26 -22.44 5.86
N GLU A 41 1.30 -21.59 6.23
CA GLU A 41 0.86 -21.45 7.64
C GLU A 41 0.22 -22.74 8.20
N ASP A 42 -0.35 -23.58 7.34
CA ASP A 42 -1.13 -24.78 7.72
C ASP A 42 -0.45 -26.13 7.36
N SER A 43 0.85 -26.12 7.03
CA SER A 43 1.56 -27.37 6.72
C SER A 43 2.30 -27.92 7.93
N ASP A 44 1.87 -29.08 8.43
CA ASP A 44 2.58 -29.88 9.45
C ASP A 44 3.94 -30.41 8.93
N GLU A 45 4.15 -30.39 7.61
CA GLU A 45 5.42 -30.70 6.97
C GLU A 45 6.16 -29.42 6.58
N VAL A 46 7.49 -29.44 6.64
CA VAL A 46 8.34 -28.35 6.15
C VAL A 46 8.34 -28.38 4.61
N ALA A 47 7.17 -28.14 4.00
CA ALA A 47 7.02 -27.99 2.57
C ALA A 47 7.44 -26.55 2.22
N LEU A 48 8.66 -26.42 1.70
CA LEU A 48 9.23 -25.13 1.32
C LEU A 48 8.58 -24.69 0.00
N ALA A 49 7.70 -23.69 0.06
CA ALA A 49 7.05 -23.13 -1.11
C ALA A 49 7.84 -21.91 -1.60
N VAL A 50 7.83 -21.67 -2.92
CA VAL A 50 8.51 -20.54 -3.54
C VAL A 50 7.48 -19.68 -4.26
N GLU A 51 7.37 -18.41 -3.89
CA GLU A 51 6.55 -17.44 -4.61
C GLU A 51 7.43 -16.60 -5.54
N ILE A 52 6.97 -16.42 -6.78
CA ILE A 52 7.71 -15.71 -7.82
C ILE A 52 7.04 -14.39 -8.11
N PHE A 53 7.77 -13.29 -7.94
CA PHE A 53 7.29 -11.94 -8.17
C PHE A 53 7.95 -11.33 -9.41
N VAL A 54 7.17 -10.71 -10.28
CA VAL A 54 7.68 -9.99 -11.46
C VAL A 54 7.20 -8.55 -11.44
N LYS A 55 7.91 -7.66 -12.14
CA LYS A 55 7.45 -6.27 -12.28
C LYS A 55 6.09 -6.25 -12.98
N LYS A 56 5.16 -5.42 -12.50
CA LYS A 56 3.80 -5.26 -13.09
C LYS A 56 3.82 -4.98 -14.59
N SER A 57 4.82 -4.24 -15.08
CA SER A 57 4.98 -3.95 -16.52
C SER A 57 5.25 -5.19 -17.38
N ALA A 58 5.71 -6.30 -16.78
CA ALA A 58 6.02 -7.56 -17.45
C ALA A 58 5.07 -8.70 -17.02
N ALA A 59 4.08 -8.44 -16.17
CA ALA A 59 3.20 -9.45 -15.60
C ALA A 59 2.44 -10.24 -16.68
N ASP A 60 1.89 -9.57 -17.68
CA ASP A 60 1.13 -10.25 -18.75
C ASP A 60 2.02 -11.16 -19.59
N ARG A 61 3.27 -10.75 -19.84
CA ARG A 61 4.23 -11.58 -20.57
C ARG A 61 4.70 -12.78 -19.74
N ALA A 62 4.93 -12.57 -18.45
CA ALA A 62 5.27 -13.63 -17.51
C ALA A 62 4.15 -14.69 -17.42
N ARG A 63 2.88 -14.26 -17.35
CA ARG A 63 1.72 -15.17 -17.39
C ARG A 63 1.68 -16.01 -18.67
N GLN A 64 1.92 -15.41 -19.83
CA GLN A 64 1.99 -16.15 -21.10
C GLN A 64 3.08 -17.22 -21.06
N ILE A 65 4.27 -16.89 -20.54
CA ILE A 65 5.37 -17.86 -20.39
C ILE A 65 4.96 -19.01 -19.45
N LYS A 66 4.27 -18.70 -18.34
CA LYS A 66 3.75 -19.72 -17.41
C LYS A 66 2.77 -20.65 -18.12
N GLU A 67 1.82 -20.10 -18.87
CA GLU A 67 0.84 -20.85 -19.66
C GLU A 67 1.52 -21.73 -20.72
N ASP A 68 2.55 -21.22 -21.40
CA ASP A 68 3.28 -21.97 -22.43
C ASP A 68 4.06 -23.16 -21.83
N ILE A 69 4.67 -22.98 -20.66
CA ILE A 69 5.33 -24.07 -19.93
C ILE A 69 4.31 -25.14 -19.53
N ILE A 70 3.16 -24.72 -18.98
CA ILE A 70 2.09 -25.65 -18.59
C ILE A 70 1.62 -26.45 -19.80
N ARG A 71 1.37 -25.78 -20.94
CA ARG A 71 0.96 -26.46 -22.18
C ARG A 71 2.01 -27.45 -22.67
N ALA A 72 3.29 -27.08 -22.64
CA ALA A 72 4.37 -27.97 -23.04
C ALA A 72 4.49 -29.20 -22.12
N THR A 73 4.29 -29.03 -20.81
CA THR A 73 4.28 -30.14 -19.84
C THR A 73 3.09 -31.08 -20.09
N LEU A 74 1.93 -30.53 -20.46
CA LEU A 74 0.73 -31.31 -20.80
C LEU A 74 0.84 -32.09 -22.12
N ASP A 75 1.74 -31.70 -23.02
CA ASP A 75 2.04 -32.46 -24.24
C ASP A 75 2.84 -33.74 -23.96
N HIS A 76 3.35 -33.90 -22.74
CA HIS A 76 3.91 -35.14 -22.20
C HIS A 76 2.98 -35.71 -21.11
N PRO A 77 1.86 -36.35 -21.52
CA PRO A 77 0.75 -36.69 -20.63
C PRO A 77 1.09 -37.72 -19.54
N ASP A 78 2.18 -38.47 -19.68
CA ASP A 78 2.48 -39.64 -18.82
C ASP A 78 2.78 -39.33 -17.35
N VAL A 79 2.88 -38.05 -16.94
CA VAL A 79 3.48 -37.69 -15.63
C VAL A 79 2.55 -36.95 -14.66
N TYR A 80 1.61 -36.11 -15.12
CA TYR A 80 1.00 -35.12 -14.20
C TYR A 80 -0.46 -35.40 -13.80
N LEU A 81 -1.32 -35.95 -14.67
CA LEU A 81 -2.79 -36.00 -14.40
C LEU A 81 -3.52 -37.27 -14.90
N HIS A 82 -2.81 -38.33 -15.30
CA HIS A 82 -3.46 -39.57 -15.80
C HIS A 82 -4.22 -40.39 -14.74
N HIS A 83 -3.99 -40.12 -13.45
CA HIS A 83 -4.66 -40.80 -12.35
C HIS A 83 -5.90 -40.06 -11.83
N ILE A 84 -6.15 -38.85 -12.32
CA ILE A 84 -7.28 -38.02 -11.90
C ILE A 84 -8.51 -38.42 -12.71
N SER A 85 -9.62 -38.72 -12.02
CA SER A 85 -10.86 -39.09 -12.70
C SER A 85 -11.43 -37.89 -13.47
N ASP A 86 -12.29 -38.15 -14.46
CA ASP A 86 -12.93 -37.05 -15.19
C ASP A 86 -13.81 -36.16 -14.29
N ASP A 87 -14.29 -36.70 -13.17
CA ASP A 87 -15.05 -35.96 -12.16
C ASP A 87 -14.12 -35.07 -11.32
N ASP A 88 -12.99 -35.59 -10.85
CA ASP A 88 -11.98 -34.82 -10.11
C ASP A 88 -11.35 -33.72 -10.99
N LEU A 89 -11.17 -33.98 -12.29
CA LEU A 89 -10.65 -33.01 -13.25
C LEU A 89 -11.61 -31.82 -13.42
N ARG A 90 -12.92 -32.06 -13.31
CA ARG A 90 -13.95 -31.02 -13.32
C ARG A 90 -14.03 -30.29 -12.00
N ASP A 91 -13.64 -30.92 -10.90
CA ASP A 91 -13.70 -30.35 -9.55
C ASP A 91 -12.58 -29.32 -9.30
N ILE A 92 -11.40 -29.51 -9.92
CA ILE A 92 -10.26 -28.59 -9.78
C ILE A 92 -10.61 -27.13 -10.17
N PRO A 93 -11.29 -26.86 -11.31
CA PRO A 93 -11.75 -25.50 -11.62
C PRO A 93 -12.86 -24.97 -10.70
N LEU A 94 -13.61 -25.84 -10.00
CA LEU A 94 -14.70 -25.45 -9.10
C LEU A 94 -14.18 -24.95 -7.75
N HIS A 95 -13.02 -25.46 -7.32
CA HIS A 95 -12.38 -25.13 -6.05
C HIS A 95 -10.98 -24.57 -6.27
N PRO A 96 -10.85 -23.39 -6.93
CA PRO A 96 -9.55 -22.78 -7.23
C PRO A 96 -8.72 -22.43 -5.98
N GLU A 97 -9.35 -22.32 -4.81
CA GLU A 97 -8.71 -22.13 -3.51
C GLU A 97 -7.93 -23.35 -3.03
N ASP A 98 -8.35 -24.56 -3.43
CA ASP A 98 -7.77 -25.83 -3.00
C ASP A 98 -6.70 -26.34 -4.00
N ALA A 99 -6.66 -25.75 -5.20
CA ALA A 99 -5.74 -26.12 -6.26
C ALA A 99 -4.65 -25.07 -6.46
N ASN A 100 -3.42 -25.51 -6.74
CA ASN A 100 -2.38 -24.59 -7.19
C ASN A 100 -2.79 -23.99 -8.56
N ASP A 101 -2.38 -22.75 -8.84
CA ASP A 101 -2.51 -22.12 -10.16
C ASP A 101 -2.08 -23.06 -11.29
N PHE A 102 -1.02 -23.85 -11.07
CA PHE A 102 -0.55 -24.82 -12.05
C PHE A 102 -1.60 -25.90 -12.34
N ASP A 103 -2.16 -26.51 -11.29
CA ASP A 103 -3.14 -27.59 -11.38
C ASP A 103 -4.44 -27.09 -12.03
N TYR A 104 -4.85 -25.86 -11.71
CA TYR A 104 -5.98 -25.19 -12.32
C TYR A 104 -5.85 -25.06 -13.84
N TRP A 105 -4.72 -24.51 -14.32
CA TRP A 105 -4.49 -24.32 -15.75
C TRP A 105 -4.30 -25.67 -16.47
N ALA A 106 -3.69 -26.64 -15.79
CA ALA A 106 -3.54 -27.99 -16.29
C ALA A 106 -4.89 -28.69 -16.48
N ALA A 107 -5.79 -28.58 -15.49
CA ALA A 107 -7.14 -29.12 -15.56
C ALA A 107 -7.96 -28.50 -16.69
N LEU A 108 -7.95 -27.16 -16.83
CA LEU A 108 -8.67 -26.47 -17.91
C LEU A 108 -8.25 -26.94 -19.31
N GLU A 109 -6.94 -27.05 -19.55
CA GLU A 109 -6.45 -27.48 -20.86
C GLU A 109 -6.75 -28.96 -21.12
N LEU A 110 -6.73 -29.82 -20.09
CA LEU A 110 -7.15 -31.22 -20.21
C LEU A 110 -8.65 -31.38 -20.47
N ILE A 111 -9.50 -30.60 -19.79
CA ILE A 111 -10.94 -30.56 -20.04
C ILE A 111 -11.20 -30.18 -21.51
N ARG A 112 -10.51 -29.13 -22.00
CA ARG A 112 -10.59 -28.67 -23.39
C ARG A 112 -10.14 -29.76 -24.38
N ARG A 113 -9.04 -30.46 -24.11
CA ARG A 113 -8.51 -31.55 -24.94
C ARG A 113 -9.42 -32.77 -24.97
N LYS A 114 -10.02 -33.13 -23.84
CA LYS A 114 -10.97 -34.24 -23.71
C LYS A 114 -12.36 -33.92 -24.28
N GLY A 115 -12.62 -32.66 -24.64
CA GLY A 115 -13.94 -32.24 -25.15
C GLY A 115 -15.06 -32.41 -24.13
N LEU A 116 -14.74 -32.40 -22.83
CA LEU A 116 -15.76 -32.52 -21.79
C LEU A 116 -16.56 -31.21 -21.76
N PRO A 117 -17.89 -31.27 -21.85
CA PRO A 117 -18.73 -30.08 -21.75
C PRO A 117 -18.63 -29.52 -20.34
N LEU A 118 -18.17 -28.28 -20.21
CA LEU A 118 -18.36 -27.47 -19.02
C LEU A 118 -19.72 -26.78 -19.16
N GLU A 119 -20.61 -26.91 -18.18
CA GLU A 119 -21.90 -26.21 -18.25
C GLU A 119 -21.66 -24.69 -18.27
N ASP A 120 -22.27 -23.98 -19.23
CA ASP A 120 -22.03 -22.55 -19.47
C ASP A 120 -22.37 -21.66 -18.26
N ARG A 121 -23.23 -22.15 -17.35
CA ARG A 121 -23.56 -21.45 -16.10
C ARG A 121 -22.39 -21.40 -15.13
N ASP A 122 -21.57 -22.43 -15.14
CA ASP A 122 -20.48 -22.57 -14.21
C ASP A 122 -19.32 -21.64 -14.64
N TRP A 123 -19.07 -21.52 -15.95
CA TRP A 123 -18.06 -20.62 -16.52
C TRP A 123 -18.21 -19.14 -16.15
N GLU A 124 -19.44 -18.61 -16.24
CA GLU A 124 -19.69 -17.20 -15.96
C GLU A 124 -19.53 -16.89 -14.47
N GLN A 125 -19.95 -17.84 -13.63
CA GLN A 125 -19.79 -17.75 -12.18
C GLN A 125 -18.30 -17.84 -11.79
N PHE A 126 -17.53 -18.78 -12.34
CA PHE A 126 -16.08 -18.87 -12.08
C PHE A 126 -15.32 -17.64 -12.54
N ARG A 127 -15.66 -17.11 -13.71
CA ARG A 127 -15.00 -15.91 -14.22
C ARG A 127 -15.26 -14.74 -13.29
N GLN A 128 -16.47 -14.62 -12.73
CA GLN A 128 -16.80 -13.57 -11.76
C GLN A 128 -16.10 -13.77 -10.41
N GLU A 129 -16.09 -14.99 -9.87
CA GLU A 129 -15.44 -15.32 -8.60
C GLU A 129 -13.93 -15.06 -8.67
N ARG A 130 -13.27 -15.48 -9.75
CA ARG A 130 -11.84 -15.20 -9.95
C ARG A 130 -11.54 -13.72 -10.13
N LEU A 131 -12.43 -12.98 -10.82
CA LEU A 131 -12.28 -11.53 -10.99
C LEU A 131 -12.44 -10.81 -9.66
N LEU A 132 -13.38 -11.25 -8.81
CA LEU A 132 -13.57 -10.75 -7.45
C LEU A 132 -12.36 -11.05 -6.57
N GLU A 133 -11.81 -12.27 -6.62
CA GLU A 133 -10.63 -12.64 -5.84
C GLU A 133 -9.38 -11.86 -6.27
N MET A 134 -9.18 -11.67 -7.59
CA MET A 134 -8.12 -10.80 -8.11
C MET A 134 -8.29 -9.34 -7.71
N MET A 135 -9.53 -8.86 -7.60
CA MET A 135 -9.84 -7.51 -7.10
C MET A 135 -9.60 -7.41 -5.59
N GLU A 136 -9.95 -8.43 -4.82
CA GLU A 136 -9.78 -8.47 -3.37
C GLU A 136 -8.29 -8.57 -2.99
N LYS A 137 -7.51 -9.40 -3.67
CA LYS A 137 -6.03 -9.44 -3.55
C LYS A 137 -5.36 -8.12 -3.98
N ARG A 138 -5.99 -7.32 -4.84
CA ARG A 138 -5.50 -5.97 -5.25
C ARG A 138 -5.83 -4.87 -4.28
N ILE A 139 -6.81 -5.04 -3.39
CA ILE A 139 -7.08 -4.09 -2.32
C ILE A 139 -6.12 -4.45 -1.19
N PRO A 140 -5.01 -3.71 -0.99
CA PRO A 140 -4.16 -3.97 0.16
C PRO A 140 -5.06 -3.91 1.39
N LYS A 141 -5.19 -5.04 2.13
CA LYS A 141 -5.87 -5.12 3.44
C LYS A 141 -5.54 -3.83 4.16
N SER A 142 -6.53 -2.94 4.31
CA SER A 142 -6.27 -1.54 4.59
C SER A 142 -5.39 -1.45 5.82
N SER A 143 -4.10 -1.17 5.60
CA SER A 143 -3.16 -0.99 6.69
C SER A 143 -3.77 0.08 7.61
N GLY A 144 -3.75 -0.12 8.93
CA GLY A 144 -4.32 0.80 9.93
C GLY A 144 -3.81 2.27 9.88
N LEU A 145 -3.06 2.63 8.84
CA LEU A 145 -2.64 3.97 8.46
C LEU A 145 -3.81 4.88 8.07
N PHE A 146 -4.90 4.37 7.49
CA PHE A 146 -6.05 5.22 7.12
C PHE A 146 -6.74 5.87 8.32
N PRO A 147 -7.13 5.13 9.39
CA PRO A 147 -7.69 5.77 10.59
C PRO A 147 -6.68 6.67 11.31
N LEU A 148 -5.38 6.35 11.25
CA LEU A 148 -4.32 7.19 11.83
C LEU A 148 -4.19 8.53 11.10
N ALA A 149 -4.22 8.52 9.76
CA ALA A 149 -4.17 9.74 8.95
C ALA A 149 -5.39 10.64 9.20
N LEU A 150 -6.58 10.04 9.33
CA LEU A 150 -7.81 10.76 9.66
C LEU A 150 -7.73 11.42 11.05
N PHE A 151 -7.15 10.73 12.03
CA PHE A 151 -6.93 11.26 13.37
C PHE A 151 -5.94 12.44 13.39
N ILE A 152 -4.81 12.33 12.68
CA ILE A 152 -3.81 13.41 12.57
C ILE A 152 -4.43 14.65 11.91
N TRP A 153 -5.22 14.47 10.85
CA TRP A 153 -5.92 15.58 10.19
C TRP A 153 -6.91 16.26 11.14
N ALA A 154 -7.73 15.48 11.86
CA ALA A 154 -8.69 16.02 12.82
C ALA A 154 -7.99 16.81 13.95
N LEU A 155 -6.84 16.33 14.43
CA LEU A 155 -6.03 17.03 15.44
C LEU A 155 -5.45 18.34 14.89
N GLY A 156 -5.01 18.36 13.63
CA GLY A 156 -4.54 19.57 12.93
C GLY A 156 -5.63 20.63 12.79
N VAL A 157 -6.85 20.22 12.44
CA VAL A 157 -8.00 21.14 12.35
C VAL A 157 -8.39 21.68 13.73
N ALA A 158 -8.45 20.82 14.74
CA ALA A 158 -8.78 21.23 16.12
C ALA A 158 -7.74 22.21 16.69
N THR A 159 -6.46 21.95 16.48
CA THR A 159 -5.37 22.85 16.91
C THR A 159 -5.42 24.17 16.16
N ALA A 160 -5.65 24.19 14.84
CA ALA A 160 -5.81 25.42 14.07
C ALA A 160 -6.99 26.28 14.55
N ILE A 161 -8.14 25.66 14.84
CA ILE A 161 -9.32 26.35 15.40
C ILE A 161 -9.01 26.91 16.79
N PHE A 162 -8.35 26.11 17.64
CA PHE A 162 -7.95 26.54 18.98
C PHE A 162 -7.01 27.73 18.90
N THR A 163 -5.93 27.64 18.11
CA THR A 163 -4.97 28.73 17.92
C THR A 163 -5.66 29.98 17.38
N TYR A 164 -6.49 29.87 16.34
CA TYR A 164 -7.25 31.01 15.80
C TYR A 164 -8.14 31.69 16.85
N ARG A 165 -8.81 30.91 17.70
CA ARG A 165 -9.70 31.43 18.75
C ARG A 165 -8.94 31.99 19.95
N THR A 166 -7.79 31.44 20.32
CA THR A 166 -6.99 31.91 21.47
C THR A 166 -6.03 33.04 21.14
N MET A 167 -5.59 33.18 19.89
CA MET A 167 -4.68 34.23 19.43
C MET A 167 -5.14 35.67 19.79
N PRO A 168 -6.42 36.06 19.64
CA PRO A 168 -6.85 37.41 20.03
C PRO A 168 -6.75 37.66 21.54
N TYR A 169 -6.94 36.64 22.38
CA TYR A 169 -6.83 36.78 23.84
C TYR A 169 -5.36 36.91 24.27
N VAL A 170 -4.45 36.15 23.66
CA VAL A 170 -3.00 36.27 23.90
C VAL A 170 -2.50 37.63 23.44
N ALA A 171 -2.92 38.10 22.26
CA ALA A 171 -2.59 39.43 21.76
C ALA A 171 -3.13 40.54 22.69
N ALA A 172 -4.37 40.41 23.18
CA ALA A 172 -4.95 41.35 24.13
C ALA A 172 -4.20 41.37 25.48
N LEU A 173 -3.79 40.21 26.00
CA LEU A 173 -3.00 40.10 27.22
C LEU A 173 -1.61 40.73 27.08
N LEU A 174 -0.92 40.49 25.96
CA LEU A 174 0.37 41.13 25.68
C LEU A 174 0.22 42.65 25.52
N PHE A 175 -0.84 43.11 24.86
CA PHE A 175 -1.13 44.53 24.72
C PHE A 175 -1.41 45.19 26.09
N LEU A 176 -2.25 44.58 26.94
CA LEU A 176 -2.50 45.06 28.30
C LEU A 176 -1.23 45.05 29.17
N GLY A 177 -0.43 43.98 29.09
CA GLY A 177 0.84 43.88 29.80
C GLY A 177 1.81 44.99 29.38
N SER A 178 1.90 45.28 28.08
CA SER A 178 2.75 46.37 27.56
C SER A 178 2.29 47.75 28.02
N LEU A 179 0.97 47.98 28.16
CA LEU A 179 0.40 49.22 28.68
C LEU A 179 0.66 49.41 30.18
N ILE A 180 0.56 48.33 30.97
CA ILE A 180 0.81 48.36 32.42
C ILE A 180 2.29 48.64 32.69
N ILE A 181 3.19 47.96 31.96
CA ILE A 181 4.65 48.17 32.04
C ILE A 181 4.98 49.60 31.58
N GLY A 182 4.40 50.07 30.48
CA GLY A 182 4.60 51.44 30.00
C GLY A 182 4.15 52.52 31.00
N ARG A 183 3.04 52.30 31.72
CA ARG A 183 2.59 53.20 32.80
C ARG A 183 3.48 53.15 34.03
N HIS A 184 4.02 51.98 34.40
CA HIS A 184 4.94 51.87 35.53
C HIS A 184 6.31 52.50 35.23
N MET A 185 6.76 52.46 33.97
CA MET A 185 8.00 53.14 33.54
C MET A 185 7.89 54.69 33.50
N GLN A 186 6.69 55.26 33.65
CA GLN A 186 6.48 56.72 33.68
C GLN A 186 6.53 57.33 35.09
N LYS A 187 6.57 56.53 36.15
CA LYS A 187 6.85 57.04 37.50
C LYS A 187 8.36 57.21 37.63
N ASP A 188 8.79 58.37 38.14
CA ASP A 188 10.18 58.86 38.24
C ASP A 188 11.16 58.01 39.10
N GLU A 189 10.85 56.73 39.33
CA GLU A 189 11.63 55.81 40.16
C GLU A 189 12.76 55.08 39.39
N PHE A 190 12.78 55.16 38.06
CA PHE A 190 13.80 54.52 37.22
C PHE A 190 14.75 55.53 36.58
N GLY A 191 16.06 55.29 36.66
CA GLY A 191 17.08 56.18 36.10
C GLY A 191 17.02 56.29 34.57
N GLU A 192 17.50 57.40 34.00
CA GLU A 192 17.43 57.67 32.54
C GLU A 192 17.97 56.54 31.66
N LYS A 193 18.95 55.77 32.16
CA LYS A 193 19.54 54.62 31.47
C LYS A 193 18.57 53.45 31.34
N GLU A 194 17.79 53.17 32.38
CA GLU A 194 16.79 52.09 32.41
C GLU A 194 15.57 52.45 31.57
N GLN A 195 15.16 53.74 31.58
CA GLN A 195 14.09 54.23 30.71
C GLN A 195 14.42 54.12 29.21
N ARG A 196 15.69 54.34 28.82
CA ARG A 196 16.11 54.16 27.42
C ARG A 196 16.09 52.69 27.01
N GLN A 197 16.58 51.79 27.86
CA GLN A 197 16.53 50.35 27.60
C GLN A 197 15.09 49.83 27.53
N GLY A 198 14.21 50.29 28.42
CA GLY A 198 12.78 49.98 28.39
C GLY A 198 12.10 50.42 27.10
N LYS A 199 12.41 51.63 26.60
CA LYS A 199 11.90 52.12 25.32
C LYS A 199 12.39 51.29 24.14
N THR A 200 13.65 50.86 24.13
CA THR A 200 14.19 50.00 23.06
C THR A 200 13.50 48.64 23.05
N VAL A 201 13.32 48.01 24.21
CA VAL A 201 12.63 46.71 24.31
C VAL A 201 11.17 46.81 23.91
N PHE A 202 10.49 47.90 24.27
CA PHE A 202 9.10 48.16 23.87
C PHE A 202 8.95 48.33 22.35
N TRP A 203 9.86 49.06 21.70
CA TRP A 203 9.82 49.20 20.24
C TRP A 203 10.13 47.88 19.53
N LEU A 204 11.08 47.09 20.03
CA LEU A 204 11.40 45.78 19.47
C LEU A 204 10.21 44.81 19.57
N SER A 205 9.44 44.84 20.68
CA SER A 205 8.27 43.98 20.82
C SER A 205 7.15 44.37 19.85
N ILE A 206 6.89 45.67 19.66
CA ILE A 206 5.95 46.16 18.63
C ILE A 206 6.40 45.72 17.22
N LEU A 207 7.69 45.82 16.92
CA LEU A 207 8.23 45.49 15.60
C LEU A 207 8.13 43.98 15.31
N SER A 208 8.39 43.13 16.31
CA SER A 208 8.20 41.68 16.20
C SER A 208 6.73 41.30 16.01
N LEU A 209 5.79 41.97 16.71
CA LEU A 209 4.37 41.74 16.55
C LEU A 209 3.90 42.11 15.13
N ALA A 210 4.35 43.24 14.61
CA ALA A 210 4.05 43.68 13.25
C ALA A 210 4.59 42.68 12.20
N ALA A 211 5.81 42.17 12.37
CA ALA A 211 6.40 41.18 11.47
C ALA A 211 5.60 39.86 11.43
N VAL A 212 5.11 39.38 12.58
CA VAL A 212 4.28 38.17 12.68
C VAL A 212 2.92 38.37 12.00
N VAL A 213 2.30 39.54 12.17
CA VAL A 213 1.03 39.86 11.50
C VAL A 213 1.21 39.93 9.98
N VAL A 214 2.27 40.58 9.50
CA VAL A 214 2.56 40.66 8.06
C VAL A 214 2.85 39.27 7.48
N ALA A 215 3.65 38.45 8.15
CA ALA A 215 3.88 37.07 7.72
C ALA A 215 2.57 36.29 7.66
N GLY A 216 1.70 36.43 8.66
CA GLY A 216 0.38 35.78 8.68
C GLY A 216 -0.55 36.22 7.53
N PHE A 217 -0.44 37.44 7.02
CA PHE A 217 -1.18 37.90 5.84
C PHE A 217 -0.56 37.42 4.53
N VAL A 218 0.77 37.38 4.42
CA VAL A 218 1.47 36.88 3.23
C VAL A 218 1.21 35.39 3.02
N PHE A 219 1.22 34.58 4.08
CA PHE A 219 0.92 33.14 3.99
C PHE A 219 -0.56 32.80 3.76
N LYS A 220 -1.45 33.80 3.76
CA LYS A 220 -2.89 33.61 3.50
C LYS A 220 -3.29 34.01 2.07
N GLY A 221 -2.33 34.48 1.27
CA GLY A 221 -2.52 34.98 -0.09
C GLY A 221 -2.29 33.96 -1.21
N ASP A 222 -1.90 32.73 -0.87
CA ASP A 222 -1.79 31.56 -1.76
C ASP A 222 -2.82 30.49 -1.36
#